data_AF-A0A0S8HW17-F1
#
_entry.id   AF-A0A0S8HW17-F1
#
_cell.length_a   1.000
_cell.length_b   1.000
_cell.length_c   1.000
_cell.angle_alpha   90.00
_cell.angle_beta   90.00
_cell.angle_gamma   90.00
#
_symmetry.space_group_name_H-M   'P 1'
#
loop_
_entity.id
_entity.type
_entity.pdbx_description
1 polymer ?
#
loop_
_entity_poly.entity_id
_entity_poly.type
_entity_poly.pdbx_seq_one_letter_code
_entity_poly.pdbx_strand_id
1 'polypeptide(L)'
;MPPIPKATLDESFAEGLKCAICGHDSLQVFHMATLPDYVGCEQCNSAFVVEEGGQRVMYGMIDPAYPETRNFALRQWIHPDEVEAKAISEHPPTIPVESTVPPFPEEPLPQAPPSPEEIPPPVEYAPPEEIPAPIDYASHEESLPGPEELLDLEAVEESEERSPTLKLEYKEIEEPVEAPIIPSLSDLQEPAIPEPELEIEEEPTEESHFTPRENDPPPGYRFRVVLQGTEANFPNNICAHCSSTHVRGRLAVVSSLPQGQEVGHRKVTTFNLPLCADCHKRAAVRSEAERNARLQTHLISALIALVSMVAALALGLKPLEEGPLGILILVILAVLGYTLPVIVLLNRIGPYPVSQDATYVRSTLLVPSEVQGLETAFEWRNKMYAERFHQANHETTIGQIIKVKDRTQAETLQSHS
;
A
#
# COMPACT_ATOMS: atom_id res chain seq x y z
N MET A 1 24.58 -2.46 -23.54
CA MET A 1 23.57 -3.51 -23.25
C MET A 1 23.06 -3.24 -21.85
N PRO A 2 21.77 -3.48 -21.56
CA PRO A 2 21.27 -3.39 -20.19
C PRO A 2 21.99 -4.44 -19.32
N PRO A 3 22.34 -4.11 -18.06
CA PRO A 3 22.91 -5.06 -17.11
C PRO A 3 21.97 -6.25 -16.90
N ILE A 4 22.51 -7.47 -16.94
CA ILE A 4 21.76 -8.73 -16.77
C ILE A 4 22.23 -9.35 -15.45
N PRO A 5 21.32 -9.80 -14.55
CA PRO A 5 21.72 -10.49 -13.34
C PRO A 5 22.32 -11.86 -13.65
N LYS A 6 23.41 -12.21 -12.97
CA LYS A 6 24.04 -13.53 -13.08
C LYS A 6 23.09 -14.58 -12.47
N ALA A 7 22.71 -15.58 -13.27
CA ALA A 7 21.70 -16.55 -12.87
C ALA A 7 22.15 -17.44 -11.71
N THR A 8 23.41 -17.90 -11.74
CA THR A 8 23.98 -18.81 -10.74
C THR A 8 25.29 -18.25 -10.18
N LEU A 9 25.45 -18.28 -8.86
CA LEU A 9 26.67 -17.85 -8.16
C LEU A 9 27.29 -19.05 -7.44
N ASP A 10 28.61 -19.19 -7.48
CA ASP A 10 29.29 -20.23 -6.69
C ASP A 10 29.33 -19.81 -5.21
N GLU A 11 29.24 -20.75 -4.27
CA GLU A 11 29.31 -20.46 -2.82
C GLU A 11 30.61 -19.71 -2.44
N SER A 12 31.70 -20.02 -3.14
CA SER A 12 33.00 -19.37 -2.96
C SER A 12 33.03 -17.89 -3.40
N PHE A 13 31.99 -17.39 -4.07
CA PHE A 13 31.90 -15.99 -4.44
C PHE A 13 31.91 -15.06 -3.22
N ALA A 14 31.27 -15.46 -2.13
CA ALA A 14 31.20 -14.67 -0.91
C ALA A 14 32.46 -14.78 -0.04
N GLU A 15 33.33 -15.76 -0.28
CA GLU A 15 34.51 -16.00 0.53
C GLU A 15 35.51 -14.84 0.40
N GLY A 16 35.83 -14.20 1.54
CA GLY A 16 36.79 -13.10 1.61
C GLY A 16 36.24 -11.74 1.17
N LEU A 17 34.97 -11.66 0.75
CA LEU A 17 34.29 -10.39 0.52
C LEU A 17 33.72 -9.83 1.82
N LYS A 18 33.70 -8.51 1.94
CA LYS A 18 33.04 -7.79 3.03
C LYS A 18 31.74 -7.20 2.52
N CYS A 19 30.74 -7.12 3.39
CA CYS A 19 29.50 -6.41 3.09
C CYS A 19 29.81 -4.92 2.88
N ALA A 20 29.48 -4.37 1.71
CA ALA A 20 29.66 -2.94 1.43
C ALA A 20 28.82 -2.03 2.34
N ILE A 21 27.77 -2.54 3.00
CA ILE A 21 26.91 -1.75 3.90
C ILE A 21 27.52 -1.68 5.31
N CYS A 22 27.81 -2.83 5.93
CA CYS A 22 28.24 -2.88 7.33
C CYS A 22 29.71 -3.24 7.55
N GLY A 23 30.46 -3.56 6.49
CA GLY A 23 31.89 -3.91 6.53
C GLY A 23 32.22 -5.30 7.11
N HIS A 24 31.23 -6.08 7.54
CA HIS A 24 31.44 -7.41 8.11
C HIS A 24 31.64 -8.48 7.02
N ASP A 25 32.33 -9.55 7.36
CA ASP A 25 32.66 -10.71 6.51
C ASP A 25 31.60 -11.82 6.55
N SER A 26 30.34 -11.47 6.82
CA SER A 26 29.21 -12.39 6.97
C SER A 26 28.33 -12.46 5.72
N LEU A 27 28.96 -12.53 4.53
CA LEU A 27 28.24 -12.70 3.28
C LEU A 27 27.97 -14.18 2.97
N GLN A 28 26.76 -14.49 2.52
CA GLN A 28 26.34 -15.83 2.12
C GLN A 28 25.60 -15.79 0.78
N VAL A 29 25.85 -16.78 -0.08
CA VAL A 29 25.15 -16.97 -1.34
C VAL A 29 23.88 -17.79 -1.10
N PHE A 30 22.75 -17.31 -1.62
CA PHE A 30 21.45 -17.96 -1.53
C PHE A 30 20.98 -18.37 -2.92
N HIS A 31 20.75 -19.68 -3.09
CA HIS A 31 20.32 -20.26 -4.36
C HIS A 31 18.81 -20.29 -4.50
N MET A 32 18.29 -19.84 -5.63
CA MET A 32 16.84 -19.78 -5.89
C MET A 32 16.47 -20.57 -7.14
N ALA A 33 15.40 -21.38 -7.08
CA ALA A 33 15.05 -22.28 -8.17
C ALA A 33 14.54 -21.57 -9.45
N THR A 34 13.95 -20.38 -9.32
CA THR A 34 13.27 -19.65 -10.42
C THR A 34 13.74 -18.21 -10.58
N LEU A 35 14.64 -17.75 -9.70
CA LEU A 35 15.15 -16.39 -9.67
C LEU A 35 16.69 -16.44 -9.67
N PRO A 36 17.38 -15.37 -10.08
CA PRO A 36 18.83 -15.29 -9.96
C PRO A 36 19.26 -15.48 -8.50
N ASP A 37 20.38 -16.17 -8.32
CA ASP A 37 21.04 -16.27 -7.02
C ASP A 37 21.38 -14.88 -6.49
N TYR A 38 21.31 -14.71 -5.17
CA TYR A 38 21.61 -13.45 -4.51
C TYR A 38 22.58 -13.67 -3.35
N VAL A 39 23.25 -12.60 -2.94
CA VAL A 39 24.16 -12.58 -1.79
C VAL A 39 23.49 -11.79 -0.67
N GLY A 40 23.40 -12.38 0.51
CA GLY A 40 22.89 -11.76 1.73
C GLY A 40 23.99 -11.54 2.76
N CYS A 41 23.84 -10.51 3.59
CA CYS A 41 24.68 -10.29 4.77
C CYS A 41 23.88 -10.65 6.03
N GLU A 42 24.37 -11.58 6.85
CA GLU A 42 23.67 -11.99 8.07
C GLU A 42 23.66 -10.90 9.16
N GLN A 43 24.64 -9.98 9.15
CA GLN A 43 24.79 -8.98 10.21
C GLN A 43 23.84 -7.80 10.06
N CYS A 44 23.68 -7.27 8.84
CA CYS A 44 22.82 -6.11 8.56
C CYS A 44 21.63 -6.46 7.67
N ASN A 45 21.41 -7.74 7.37
CA ASN A 45 20.29 -8.22 6.58
C ASN A 45 20.16 -7.57 5.18
N SER A 46 21.26 -7.04 4.62
CA SER A 46 21.29 -6.51 3.25
C SER A 46 21.33 -7.66 2.25
N ALA A 47 20.63 -7.53 1.11
CA ALA A 47 20.63 -8.53 0.05
C ALA A 47 20.78 -7.89 -1.33
N PHE A 48 21.63 -8.46 -2.18
CA PHE A 48 21.92 -7.96 -3.54
C PHE A 48 22.14 -9.08 -4.55
N VAL A 49 21.82 -8.78 -5.82
CA VAL A 49 22.17 -9.63 -6.97
C VAL A 49 23.38 -9.04 -7.70
N VAL A 50 24.15 -9.90 -8.37
CA VAL A 50 25.39 -9.53 -9.06
C VAL A 50 25.16 -9.49 -10.57
N GLU A 51 25.73 -8.50 -11.25
CA GLU A 51 25.68 -8.39 -12.71
C GLU A 51 26.49 -9.54 -13.36
N GLU A 52 26.06 -9.98 -14.53
CA GLU A 52 26.83 -10.85 -15.41
C GLU A 52 28.15 -10.15 -15.81
N GLY A 53 29.26 -10.58 -15.19
CA GLY A 53 30.57 -9.92 -15.29
C GLY A 53 31.11 -9.39 -13.95
N GLY A 54 30.28 -9.34 -12.91
CA GLY A 54 30.69 -9.07 -11.53
C GLY A 54 31.06 -7.62 -11.22
N GLN A 55 30.84 -6.68 -12.14
CA GLN A 55 31.26 -5.29 -11.96
C GLN A 55 30.29 -4.46 -11.12
N ARG A 56 28.99 -4.76 -11.20
CA ARG A 56 27.93 -4.04 -10.51
C ARG A 56 27.04 -4.99 -9.73
N VAL A 57 26.38 -4.42 -8.73
CA VAL A 57 25.41 -5.10 -7.90
C VAL A 57 24.11 -4.31 -7.89
N MET A 58 23.00 -4.98 -7.63
CA MET A 58 21.70 -4.35 -7.43
C MET A 58 21.12 -4.82 -6.10
N TYR A 59 20.95 -3.89 -5.17
CA TYR A 59 20.40 -4.18 -3.85
C TYR A 59 18.88 -4.32 -3.91
N GLY A 60 18.39 -5.47 -3.46
CA GLY A 60 16.97 -5.72 -3.21
C GLY A 60 16.55 -5.33 -1.79
N MET A 61 17.50 -5.32 -0.85
CA MET A 61 17.26 -5.02 0.57
C MET A 61 18.49 -4.36 1.20
N ILE A 62 18.27 -3.29 1.97
CA ILE A 62 19.28 -2.59 2.78
C ILE A 62 18.61 -2.24 4.11
N ASP A 63 19.34 -2.40 5.22
CA ASP A 63 18.84 -2.13 6.57
C ASP A 63 18.32 -0.68 6.72
N PRO A 64 17.18 -0.46 7.40
CA PRO A 64 16.67 0.87 7.69
C PRO A 64 17.62 1.79 8.47
N ALA A 65 18.64 1.24 9.14
CA ALA A 65 19.70 2.01 9.78
C ALA A 65 20.55 2.83 8.79
N TYR A 66 20.52 2.52 7.49
CA TYR A 66 21.24 3.22 6.42
C TYR A 66 20.28 3.90 5.42
N PRO A 67 19.44 4.86 5.82
CA PRO A 67 18.44 5.48 4.95
C PRO A 67 19.02 6.16 3.70
N GLU A 68 20.16 6.83 3.77
CA GLU A 68 20.77 7.50 2.61
C GLU A 68 21.34 6.48 1.62
N THR A 69 22.07 5.49 2.12
CA THR A 69 22.61 4.41 1.30
C THR A 69 21.49 3.60 0.66
N ARG A 70 20.40 3.36 1.40
CA ARG A 70 19.19 2.71 0.87
C ARG A 70 18.59 3.48 -0.29
N ASN A 71 18.35 4.78 -0.13
CA ASN A 71 17.81 5.60 -1.22
C ASN A 71 18.76 5.65 -2.43
N PHE A 72 20.07 5.58 -2.18
CA PHE A 72 21.10 5.59 -3.21
C PHE A 72 21.28 4.26 -3.94
N ALA A 73 21.09 3.09 -3.31
CA ALA A 73 21.48 1.81 -3.92
C ALA A 73 20.33 0.85 -4.23
N LEU A 74 19.13 1.09 -3.69
CA LEU A 74 18.01 0.15 -3.84
C LEU A 74 17.47 0.15 -5.28
N ARG A 75 17.28 -1.05 -5.87
CA ARG A 75 16.69 -1.27 -7.20
C ARG A 75 17.43 -0.61 -8.38
N GLN A 76 18.72 -0.33 -8.24
CA GLN A 76 19.57 0.14 -9.33
C GLN A 76 20.94 -0.54 -9.36
N TRP A 77 21.53 -0.61 -10.56
CA TRP A 77 22.84 -1.23 -10.79
C TRP A 77 23.97 -0.26 -10.48
N ILE A 78 24.71 -0.53 -9.41
CA ILE A 78 25.74 0.36 -8.87
C ILE A 78 27.01 -0.44 -8.57
N HIS A 79 28.16 0.24 -8.61
CA HIS A 79 29.43 -0.36 -8.22
C HIS A 79 29.50 -0.54 -6.69
N PRO A 80 29.92 -1.72 -6.18
CA PRO A 80 29.95 -2.00 -4.74
C PRO A 80 30.79 -0.97 -3.96
N ASP A 81 31.87 -0.46 -4.56
CA ASP A 81 32.73 0.58 -3.96
C ASP A 81 31.99 1.90 -3.71
N GLU A 82 31.04 2.27 -4.58
CA GLU A 82 30.23 3.49 -4.40
C GLU A 82 29.22 3.32 -3.26
N VAL A 83 28.67 2.11 -3.11
CA VAL A 83 27.79 1.77 -1.99
C VAL A 83 28.56 1.80 -0.68
N GLU A 84 29.78 1.24 -0.67
CA GLU A 84 30.66 1.25 0.49
C GLU A 84 31.03 2.69 0.91
N ALA A 85 31.44 3.53 -0.05
CA ALA A 85 31.75 4.92 0.23
C ALA A 85 30.55 5.67 0.83
N LYS A 86 29.33 5.41 0.32
CA LYS A 86 28.11 6.01 0.84
C LYS A 86 27.75 5.49 2.24
N ALA A 87 27.84 4.18 2.46
CA ALA A 87 27.58 3.57 3.76
C ALA A 87 28.55 4.07 4.85
N ILE A 88 29.84 4.19 4.51
CA ILE A 88 30.87 4.76 5.41
C ILE A 88 30.60 6.23 5.72
N SER A 89 30.07 7.00 4.75
CA SER A 89 29.73 8.41 4.99
C SER A 89 28.55 8.57 5.97
N GLU A 90 27.65 7.60 5.98
CA GLU A 90 26.45 7.60 6.81
C GLU A 90 26.73 7.07 8.23
N HIS A 91 27.49 5.98 8.32
CA HIS A 91 27.98 5.42 9.58
C HIS A 91 29.48 5.18 9.46
N PRO A 92 30.32 6.19 9.80
CA PRO A 92 31.75 5.99 9.81
C PRO A 92 32.07 4.85 10.78
N PRO A 93 32.99 3.94 10.41
CA PRO A 93 33.34 2.81 11.27
C PRO A 93 33.73 3.38 12.63
N THR A 94 32.95 3.01 13.65
CA THR A 94 33.22 3.42 15.03
C THR A 94 34.65 2.97 15.31
N ILE A 95 35.57 3.93 15.41
CA ILE A 95 36.97 3.65 15.73
C ILE A 95 36.92 2.74 16.97
N PRO A 96 37.55 1.54 16.94
CA PRO A 96 37.54 0.66 18.09
C PRO A 96 38.11 1.48 19.26
N VAL A 97 37.24 1.87 20.18
CA VAL A 97 37.65 2.52 21.41
C VAL A 97 38.44 1.45 22.13
N GLU A 98 39.76 1.55 22.06
CA GLU A 98 40.69 0.75 22.84
C GLU A 98 40.27 0.91 24.29
N SER A 99 39.55 -0.11 24.77
CA SER A 99 38.91 -0.11 26.07
C SER A 99 40.03 -0.14 27.11
N THR A 100 40.52 1.04 27.44
CA THR A 100 41.41 1.29 28.58
C THR A 100 40.53 1.19 29.82
N VAL A 101 40.09 -0.03 30.13
CA VAL A 101 39.51 -0.35 31.42
C VAL A 101 40.67 -0.34 32.42
N PRO A 102 40.76 0.64 33.33
CA PRO A 102 41.71 0.53 34.43
C PRO A 102 41.40 -0.74 35.24
N PRO A 103 42.41 -1.44 35.78
CA PRO A 103 42.21 -2.68 36.52
C PRO A 103 41.26 -2.43 37.70
N PHE A 104 40.05 -2.97 37.60
CA PHE A 104 39.11 -3.00 38.71
C PHE A 104 39.66 -3.97 39.78
N PRO A 105 39.71 -3.59 41.07
CA PRO A 105 40.08 -4.50 42.14
C PRO A 105 39.13 -5.69 42.16
N GLU A 106 39.67 -6.91 42.18
CA GLU A 106 38.92 -8.15 42.32
C GLU A 106 38.00 -8.10 43.55
N GLU A 107 36.70 -7.97 43.30
CA GLU A 107 35.68 -8.14 44.34
C GLU A 107 35.43 -9.65 44.53
N PRO A 108 35.41 -10.17 45.77
CA PRO A 108 35.37 -11.61 46.02
C PRO A 108 34.06 -12.23 45.53
N LEU A 109 34.17 -13.29 44.72
CA LEU A 109 33.06 -14.09 44.23
C LEU A 109 32.12 -14.54 45.39
N PRO A 110 30.81 -14.33 45.27
CA PRO A 110 29.82 -14.94 46.16
C PRO A 110 29.89 -16.47 46.07
N GLN A 111 29.89 -17.12 47.22
CA GLN A 111 29.94 -18.57 47.36
C GLN A 111 28.74 -19.25 46.70
N ALA A 112 29.00 -20.44 46.14
CA ALA A 112 28.03 -21.28 45.46
C ALA A 112 26.80 -21.59 46.35
N PRO A 113 25.59 -21.65 45.77
CA PRO A 113 24.40 -22.08 46.48
C PRO A 113 24.53 -23.55 46.96
N PRO A 114 23.95 -23.90 48.12
CA PRO A 114 24.00 -25.26 48.63
C PRO A 114 23.25 -26.24 47.72
N SER A 115 23.80 -27.45 47.69
CA SER A 115 23.33 -28.65 46.98
C SER A 115 21.82 -28.89 47.12
N PRO A 116 21.10 -29.31 46.05
CA PRO A 116 19.69 -29.68 46.15
C PRO A 116 19.54 -30.94 46.99
N GLU A 117 18.87 -30.79 48.12
CA GLU A 117 18.42 -31.87 49.00
C GLU A 117 17.11 -32.45 48.44
N GLU A 118 17.09 -33.78 48.32
CA GLU A 118 15.96 -34.69 48.11
C GLU A 118 14.68 -34.14 47.46
N ILE A 119 14.57 -34.38 46.15
CA ILE A 119 13.30 -34.42 45.44
C ILE A 119 12.57 -35.71 45.89
N PRO A 120 11.37 -35.63 46.49
CA PRO A 120 10.58 -36.82 46.84
C PRO A 120 10.14 -37.57 45.57
N PRO A 121 9.94 -38.91 45.65
CA PRO A 121 9.62 -39.72 44.50
C PRO A 121 8.27 -39.34 43.85
N PRO A 122 8.11 -39.59 42.55
CA PRO A 122 6.92 -39.22 41.79
C PRO A 122 5.69 -39.95 42.32
N VAL A 123 4.61 -39.21 42.49
CA VAL A 123 3.29 -39.74 42.83
C VAL A 123 2.83 -40.64 41.68
N GLU A 124 2.58 -41.90 42.01
CA GLU A 124 2.00 -42.93 41.16
C GLU A 124 0.57 -42.51 40.78
N TYR A 125 0.41 -41.95 39.58
CA TYR A 125 -0.91 -41.62 39.05
C TYR A 125 -1.65 -42.93 38.71
N ALA A 126 -2.80 -43.10 39.36
CA ALA A 126 -3.76 -44.15 39.07
C ALA A 126 -4.20 -44.12 37.58
N PRO A 127 -4.54 -45.28 37.00
CA PRO A 127 -4.94 -45.37 35.60
C PRO A 127 -6.23 -44.59 35.34
N PRO A 128 -6.38 -43.91 34.20
CA PRO A 128 -7.62 -43.26 33.81
C PRO A 128 -8.73 -44.31 33.64
N GLU A 129 -9.89 -44.04 34.24
CA GLU A 129 -11.13 -44.78 33.99
C GLU A 129 -11.47 -44.82 32.51
N GLU A 130 -12.06 -45.94 32.12
CA GLU A 130 -12.51 -46.31 30.79
C GLU A 130 -13.36 -45.23 30.13
N ILE A 131 -12.88 -44.74 28.99
CA ILE A 131 -13.69 -43.96 28.04
C ILE A 131 -14.74 -44.91 27.46
N PRO A 132 -16.06 -44.63 27.59
CA PRO A 132 -17.08 -45.46 26.98
C PRO A 132 -16.99 -45.40 25.44
N ALA A 133 -17.31 -46.54 24.84
CA ALA A 133 -17.22 -46.85 23.42
C ALA A 133 -17.92 -45.83 22.49
N PRO A 134 -17.50 -45.76 21.21
CA PRO A 134 -18.11 -44.87 20.22
C PRO A 134 -19.58 -45.21 20.00
N ILE A 135 -20.44 -44.19 20.06
CA ILE A 135 -21.83 -44.30 19.65
C ILE A 135 -21.84 -44.44 18.12
N ASP A 136 -22.33 -45.58 17.65
CA ASP A 136 -22.58 -45.91 16.26
C ASP A 136 -23.65 -44.96 15.69
N TYR A 137 -23.22 -43.91 14.97
CA TYR A 137 -24.11 -43.08 14.15
C TYR A 137 -24.26 -43.72 12.77
N ALA A 138 -24.83 -44.92 12.73
CA ALA A 138 -25.29 -45.57 11.52
C ALA A 138 -26.81 -45.68 11.58
N SER A 139 -27.51 -44.68 11.02
CA SER A 139 -28.86 -44.76 10.40
C SER A 139 -29.61 -43.42 10.50
N HIS A 140 -29.32 -42.50 9.58
CA HIS A 140 -30.32 -41.55 9.10
C HIS A 140 -30.08 -41.35 7.60
N GLU A 141 -30.57 -42.33 6.82
CA GLU A 141 -30.88 -42.13 5.40
C GLU A 141 -32.08 -41.19 5.32
N GLU A 142 -31.83 -39.88 5.29
CA GLU A 142 -32.83 -38.90 4.88
C GLU A 142 -32.71 -38.65 3.37
N SER A 143 -33.63 -39.32 2.68
CA SER A 143 -34.11 -39.15 1.32
C SER A 143 -33.82 -37.78 0.69
N LEU A 144 -32.87 -37.76 -0.26
CA LEU A 144 -32.76 -36.72 -1.28
C LEU A 144 -33.84 -36.98 -2.34
N PRO A 145 -34.80 -36.06 -2.59
CA PRO A 145 -35.61 -36.14 -3.79
C PRO A 145 -34.76 -35.77 -5.02
N GLY A 146 -34.93 -36.57 -6.08
CA GLY A 146 -34.18 -36.49 -7.32
C GLY A 146 -34.49 -35.27 -8.21
N PRO A 147 -33.80 -35.17 -9.36
CA PRO A 147 -33.83 -33.99 -10.22
C PRO A 147 -34.76 -34.21 -11.41
N GLU A 148 -35.99 -33.70 -11.36
CA GLU A 148 -36.84 -33.55 -12.56
C GLU A 148 -37.73 -32.30 -12.47
N GLU A 149 -38.08 -31.78 -13.66
CA GLU A 149 -38.93 -30.62 -14.00
C GLU A 149 -38.22 -29.26 -13.98
N LEU A 150 -37.63 -28.78 -15.09
CA LEU A 150 -38.27 -28.43 -16.38
C LEU A 150 -39.58 -27.66 -16.17
N LEU A 151 -39.45 -26.35 -15.92
CA LEU A 151 -40.50 -25.39 -16.22
C LEU A 151 -39.91 -24.19 -16.97
N ASP A 152 -40.40 -24.06 -18.20
CA ASP A 152 -40.48 -22.85 -19.00
C ASP A 152 -40.75 -21.63 -18.11
N LEU A 153 -39.86 -20.64 -18.19
CA LEU A 153 -40.24 -19.26 -17.91
C LEU A 153 -39.99 -18.44 -19.15
N GLU A 154 -41.14 -18.00 -19.65
CA GLU A 154 -41.39 -17.23 -20.85
C GLU A 154 -40.53 -15.96 -20.94
N ALA A 155 -40.25 -15.60 -22.19
CA ALA A 155 -39.78 -14.28 -22.57
C ALA A 155 -40.69 -13.20 -21.97
N VAL A 156 -40.12 -12.37 -21.10
CA VAL A 156 -40.73 -11.09 -20.72
C VAL A 156 -40.00 -9.99 -21.48
N GLU A 157 -40.81 -9.29 -22.24
CA GLU A 157 -40.51 -8.21 -23.16
C GLU A 157 -39.75 -7.04 -22.51
N GLU A 158 -38.97 -6.38 -23.36
CA GLU A 158 -38.62 -4.96 -23.33
C GLU A 158 -39.55 -4.09 -22.45
N SER A 159 -38.96 -3.36 -21.52
CA SER A 159 -39.53 -2.07 -21.10
C SER A 159 -38.43 -1.04 -20.86
N GLU A 160 -38.34 -0.16 -21.85
CA GLU A 160 -38.07 1.28 -21.80
C GLU A 160 -36.98 1.81 -20.87
N GLU A 161 -35.93 2.29 -21.55
CA GLU A 161 -35.13 3.45 -21.17
C GLU A 161 -35.96 4.55 -20.50
N ARG A 162 -35.62 4.89 -19.25
CA ARG A 162 -36.01 6.17 -18.66
C ARG A 162 -34.77 6.84 -18.08
N SER A 163 -34.03 7.51 -18.97
CA SER A 163 -33.01 8.49 -18.60
C SER A 163 -33.65 9.60 -17.75
N PRO A 164 -33.06 9.96 -16.59
CA PRO A 164 -33.50 11.14 -15.87
C PRO A 164 -32.99 12.38 -16.60
N THR A 165 -33.91 13.07 -17.29
CA THR A 165 -33.66 14.41 -17.83
C THR A 165 -33.51 15.38 -16.66
N LEU A 166 -32.26 15.76 -16.39
CA LEU A 166 -31.93 16.91 -15.53
C LEU A 166 -32.47 18.18 -16.20
N LYS A 167 -33.60 18.69 -15.69
CA LYS A 167 -34.06 20.06 -15.98
C LYS A 167 -33.11 21.03 -15.27
N LEU A 168 -32.07 21.45 -15.99
CA LEU A 168 -31.29 22.63 -15.64
C LEU A 168 -32.11 23.86 -16.03
N GLU A 169 -32.76 24.45 -15.04
CA GLU A 169 -33.40 25.75 -15.11
C GLU A 169 -32.28 26.80 -15.16
N TYR A 170 -31.91 27.24 -16.37
CA TYR A 170 -30.98 28.35 -16.56
C TYR A 170 -31.69 29.65 -16.17
N LYS A 171 -31.24 30.24 -15.05
CA LYS A 171 -31.59 31.60 -14.69
C LYS A 171 -30.72 32.53 -15.53
N GLU A 172 -31.38 33.24 -16.43
CA GLU A 172 -30.83 34.29 -17.29
C GLU A 172 -30.21 35.40 -16.41
N ILE A 173 -28.87 35.50 -16.44
CA ILE A 173 -28.12 36.62 -15.87
C ILE A 173 -27.75 37.48 -17.07
N GLU A 174 -28.57 38.50 -17.34
CA GLU A 174 -28.19 39.61 -18.20
C GLU A 174 -27.25 40.52 -17.39
N GLU A 175 -25.94 40.36 -17.55
CA GLU A 175 -24.98 41.42 -17.30
C GLU A 175 -24.30 41.81 -18.61
N PRO A 176 -24.25 43.11 -18.96
CA PRO A 176 -23.64 43.57 -20.20
C PRO A 176 -22.12 43.42 -20.12
N VAL A 177 -21.58 42.50 -20.91
CA VAL A 177 -20.13 42.36 -21.13
C VAL A 177 -19.65 43.54 -21.96
N GLU A 178 -18.93 44.46 -21.32
CA GLU A 178 -18.15 45.49 -22.02
C GLU A 178 -17.11 44.83 -22.92
N ALA A 179 -17.05 45.26 -24.18
CA ALA A 179 -16.18 44.71 -25.19
C ALA A 179 -14.70 44.85 -24.81
N PRO A 180 -13.84 43.86 -25.11
CA PRO A 180 -12.41 43.99 -24.89
C PRO A 180 -11.83 45.06 -25.82
N ILE A 181 -11.21 46.07 -25.20
CA ILE A 181 -10.40 47.08 -25.88
C ILE A 181 -9.23 46.34 -26.54
N ILE A 182 -9.19 46.36 -27.87
CA ILE A 182 -8.08 45.85 -28.67
C ILE A 182 -6.92 46.86 -28.53
N PRO A 183 -5.74 46.49 -27.99
CA PRO A 183 -4.58 47.36 -28.03
C PRO A 183 -4.08 47.51 -29.47
N SER A 184 -3.83 48.75 -29.89
CA SER A 184 -3.30 49.08 -31.21
C SER A 184 -1.87 48.54 -31.40
N LEU A 185 -1.62 47.99 -32.58
CA LEU A 185 -0.40 47.33 -33.03
C LEU A 185 0.69 48.36 -33.43
N SER A 186 1.01 49.32 -32.54
CA SER A 186 1.95 50.42 -32.85
C SER A 186 3.03 50.69 -31.80
N ASP A 187 3.17 49.87 -30.75
CA ASP A 187 4.30 49.98 -29.80
C ASP A 187 5.35 48.88 -30.02
N LEU A 188 5.81 48.75 -31.26
CA LEU A 188 7.07 48.07 -31.59
C LEU A 188 8.21 49.09 -31.48
N GLN A 189 8.83 49.22 -30.30
CA GLN A 189 10.13 49.89 -30.20
C GLN A 189 11.01 49.36 -29.05
N GLU A 190 12.18 48.85 -29.48
CA GLU A 190 13.51 48.77 -28.85
C GLU A 190 13.76 47.95 -27.56
N PRO A 191 14.96 47.33 -27.44
CA PRO A 191 15.27 46.32 -26.43
C PRO A 191 15.75 46.99 -25.14
N ALA A 192 15.01 46.76 -24.05
CA ALA A 192 15.44 47.13 -22.71
C ALA A 192 15.99 45.91 -21.96
N ILE A 193 17.28 46.04 -21.62
CA ILE A 193 18.08 45.46 -20.53
C ILE A 193 17.31 44.53 -19.56
N PRO A 194 17.84 43.33 -19.23
CA PRO A 194 17.18 42.39 -18.33
C PRO A 194 17.07 42.99 -16.92
N GLU A 195 15.84 43.26 -16.49
CA GLU A 195 15.51 43.52 -15.08
C GLU A 195 15.59 42.22 -14.27
N PRO A 196 15.97 42.32 -12.98
CA PRO A 196 16.25 41.17 -12.13
C PRO A 196 14.99 40.33 -11.87
N GLU A 197 15.20 39.02 -11.79
CA GLU A 197 14.22 37.99 -11.43
C GLU A 197 13.36 38.45 -10.25
N LEU A 198 12.08 38.68 -10.55
CA LEU A 198 11.05 38.92 -9.55
C LEU A 198 10.82 37.56 -8.87
N GLU A 199 11.45 37.36 -7.71
CA GLU A 199 11.13 36.26 -6.80
C GLU A 199 9.63 36.33 -6.53
N ILE A 200 8.90 35.42 -7.16
CA ILE A 200 7.50 35.14 -6.82
C ILE A 200 7.59 34.51 -5.42
N GLU A 201 7.37 35.31 -4.38
CA GLU A 201 7.06 34.80 -3.04
C GLU A 201 5.83 33.89 -3.18
N GLU A 202 6.06 32.59 -3.28
CA GLU A 202 5.01 31.59 -3.13
C GLU A 202 4.42 31.79 -1.73
N GLU A 203 3.20 32.36 -1.66
CA GLU A 203 2.46 32.43 -0.40
C GLU A 203 2.45 31.04 0.23
N PRO A 204 2.86 30.90 1.51
CA PRO A 204 2.86 29.62 2.19
C PRO A 204 1.44 29.08 2.17
N THR A 205 1.24 28.03 1.38
CA THR A 205 -0.05 27.34 1.28
C THR A 205 -0.41 26.90 2.69
N GLU A 206 -1.43 27.52 3.29
CA GLU A 206 -1.89 27.17 4.64
C GLU A 206 -2.05 25.66 4.71
N GLU A 207 -1.16 25.00 5.45
CA GLU A 207 -1.28 23.58 5.73
C GLU A 207 -2.60 23.38 6.45
N SER A 208 -3.62 22.90 5.73
CA SER A 208 -4.93 22.62 6.28
C SER A 208 -4.75 21.68 7.47
N HIS A 209 -4.82 22.23 8.68
CA HIS A 209 -4.69 21.45 9.90
C HIS A 209 -5.92 20.53 10.01
N PHE A 210 -5.73 19.25 9.69
CA PHE A 210 -6.77 18.25 9.86
C PHE A 210 -7.22 18.19 11.32
N THR A 211 -8.52 18.44 11.54
CA THR A 211 -9.17 18.31 12.85
C THR A 211 -10.12 17.11 12.82
N PRO A 212 -9.86 16.05 13.61
CA PRO A 212 -10.78 14.93 13.75
C PRO A 212 -12.15 15.40 14.23
N ARG A 213 -13.22 14.74 13.78
CA ARG A 213 -14.58 15.04 14.26
C ARG A 213 -14.77 14.50 15.68
N GLU A 214 -15.78 15.00 16.38
CA GLU A 214 -16.11 14.58 17.75
C GLU A 214 -16.34 13.06 17.89
N ASN A 215 -16.96 12.44 16.87
CA ASN A 215 -17.24 10.99 16.85
C ASN A 215 -16.12 10.15 16.23
N ASP A 216 -15.03 10.78 15.79
CA ASP A 216 -13.91 10.07 15.22
C ASP A 216 -13.07 9.45 16.35
N PRO A 217 -12.44 8.29 16.11
CA PRO A 217 -11.47 7.76 17.06
C PRO A 217 -10.35 8.79 17.25
N PRO A 218 -9.78 8.94 18.45
CA PRO A 218 -8.72 9.92 18.68
C PRO A 218 -7.43 9.53 17.93
N PRO A 219 -6.66 10.49 17.40
CA PRO A 219 -5.38 10.21 16.78
C PRO A 219 -4.32 9.81 17.83
N GLY A 220 -3.22 9.22 17.37
CA GLY A 220 -2.03 8.96 18.19
C GLY A 220 -1.95 7.57 18.85
N TYR A 221 -3.05 6.81 18.90
CA TYR A 221 -3.04 5.44 19.41
C TYR A 221 -3.89 4.49 18.56
N ARG A 222 -3.53 3.21 18.63
CA ARG A 222 -4.25 2.08 18.06
C ARG A 222 -4.42 0.98 19.09
N PHE A 223 -5.35 0.09 18.82
CA PHE A 223 -5.69 -1.06 19.64
C PHE A 223 -5.39 -2.32 18.84
N ARG A 224 -4.32 -3.01 19.22
CA ARG A 224 -3.82 -4.22 18.57
C ARG A 224 -4.53 -5.45 19.12
N VAL A 225 -5.05 -6.27 18.21
CA VAL A 225 -5.60 -7.61 18.46
C VAL A 225 -4.79 -8.59 17.62
N VAL A 226 -4.23 -9.63 18.24
CA VAL A 226 -3.41 -10.63 17.54
C VAL A 226 -4.23 -11.91 17.39
N LEU A 227 -4.36 -12.41 16.15
CA LEU A 227 -5.04 -13.65 15.84
C LEU A 227 -4.04 -14.72 15.42
N GLN A 228 -4.31 -15.97 15.77
CA GLN A 228 -3.65 -17.15 15.21
C GLN A 228 -4.30 -17.50 13.87
N GLY A 229 -3.53 -17.51 12.79
CA GLY A 229 -4.01 -17.84 11.44
C GLY A 229 -4.38 -16.62 10.58
N THR A 230 -5.09 -16.88 9.48
CA THR A 230 -5.38 -15.91 8.40
C THR A 230 -6.85 -15.51 8.30
N GLU A 231 -7.75 -16.24 8.96
CA GLU A 231 -9.18 -15.97 8.92
C GLU A 231 -9.59 -15.06 10.09
N ALA A 232 -10.25 -13.96 9.76
CA ALA A 232 -10.75 -12.98 10.73
C ALA A 232 -12.22 -12.70 10.48
N ASN A 233 -13.03 -12.79 11.53
CA ASN A 233 -14.44 -12.45 11.51
C ASN A 233 -14.64 -10.97 11.87
N PHE A 234 -15.20 -10.20 10.94
CA PHE A 234 -15.42 -8.76 11.13
C PHE A 234 -16.87 -8.48 11.59
N PRO A 235 -17.08 -7.76 12.71
CA PRO A 235 -18.42 -7.37 13.15
C PRO A 235 -19.16 -6.49 12.12
N ASN A 236 -20.16 -7.04 11.43
CA ASN A 236 -20.80 -6.40 10.27
C ASN A 236 -21.90 -5.37 10.60
N ASN A 237 -22.34 -5.29 11.85
CA ASN A 237 -23.47 -4.46 12.29
C ASN A 237 -23.04 -3.10 12.90
N ILE A 238 -21.75 -2.77 12.82
CA ILE A 238 -21.18 -1.57 13.44
C ILE A 238 -20.09 -0.98 12.54
N CYS A 239 -20.02 0.33 12.45
CA CYS A 239 -19.01 1.04 11.68
C CYS A 239 -17.64 0.83 12.31
N ALA A 240 -16.68 0.34 11.52
CA ALA A 240 -15.29 0.14 11.92
C ALA A 240 -14.60 1.43 12.38
N HIS A 241 -15.00 2.58 11.82
CA HIS A 241 -14.37 3.87 12.12
C HIS A 241 -14.97 4.55 13.35
N CYS A 242 -16.29 4.79 13.38
CA CYS A 242 -16.94 5.62 14.40
C CYS A 242 -17.91 4.86 15.32
N SER A 243 -18.00 3.54 15.22
CA SER A 243 -18.92 2.70 16.03
C SER A 243 -20.42 2.96 15.86
N SER A 244 -20.85 3.76 14.87
CA SER A 244 -22.27 3.90 14.52
C SER A 244 -22.83 2.58 13.98
N THR A 245 -24.05 2.21 14.37
CA THR A 245 -24.69 0.93 13.99
C THR A 245 -25.26 0.93 12.57
N HIS A 246 -25.39 2.10 11.94
CA HIS A 246 -26.03 2.23 10.63
C HIS A 246 -25.01 2.03 9.50
N VAL A 247 -24.57 0.78 9.32
CA VAL A 247 -23.63 0.38 8.26
C VAL A 247 -24.33 0.42 6.90
N ARG A 248 -23.73 1.11 5.93
CA ARG A 248 -24.26 1.23 4.55
C ARG A 248 -23.22 1.01 3.45
N GLY A 249 -21.94 0.97 3.80
CA GLY A 249 -20.85 0.81 2.84
C GLY A 249 -19.78 -0.14 3.35
N ARG A 250 -18.88 -0.52 2.44
CA ARG A 250 -17.70 -1.33 2.76
C ARG A 250 -16.45 -0.62 2.26
N LEU A 251 -15.40 -0.63 3.07
CA LEU A 251 -14.07 -0.15 2.69
C LEU A 251 -13.15 -1.34 2.48
N ALA A 252 -12.63 -1.47 1.26
CA ALA A 252 -11.59 -2.43 0.95
C ALA A 252 -10.24 -1.95 1.51
N VAL A 253 -9.65 -2.73 2.41
CA VAL A 253 -8.30 -2.53 2.95
C VAL A 253 -7.42 -3.68 2.47
N VAL A 254 -6.41 -3.36 1.68
CA VAL A 254 -5.44 -4.33 1.16
C VAL A 254 -4.30 -4.46 2.17
N SER A 255 -3.97 -5.69 2.57
CA SER A 255 -2.77 -5.96 3.36
C SER A 255 -2.16 -7.33 2.98
N SER A 256 -1.02 -7.68 3.57
CA SER A 256 -0.32 -8.95 3.35
C SER A 256 -0.42 -9.85 4.59
N LEU A 257 -0.98 -11.05 4.42
CA LEU A 257 -1.09 -12.07 5.45
C LEU A 257 -0.02 -13.15 5.27
N PRO A 258 0.49 -13.79 6.34
CA PRO A 258 1.34 -14.96 6.20
C PRO A 258 0.59 -16.08 5.45
N GLN A 259 1.26 -16.74 4.50
CA GLN A 259 0.70 -17.83 3.71
C GLN A 259 1.39 -19.14 4.08
N GLY A 260 0.68 -20.01 4.82
CA GLY A 260 1.19 -21.32 5.22
C GLY A 260 2.17 -21.27 6.39
N GLN A 261 2.90 -22.37 6.60
CA GLN A 261 3.90 -22.51 7.68
C GLN A 261 5.29 -21.97 7.29
N GLU A 262 5.48 -21.57 6.03
CA GLU A 262 6.78 -21.12 5.52
C GLU A 262 7.00 -19.65 5.86
N VAL A 263 8.09 -19.39 6.58
CA VAL A 263 8.51 -18.05 6.98
C VAL A 263 8.88 -17.24 5.73
N GLY A 264 8.21 -16.10 5.52
CA GLY A 264 8.54 -15.15 4.46
C GLY A 264 7.55 -15.11 3.29
N HIS A 265 6.70 -16.12 3.10
CA HIS A 265 5.65 -16.06 2.09
C HIS A 265 4.42 -15.31 2.62
N ARG A 266 4.12 -14.15 2.02
CA ARG A 266 2.93 -13.36 2.35
C ARG A 266 2.00 -13.25 1.14
N LYS A 267 0.71 -13.50 1.38
CA LYS A 267 -0.36 -13.33 0.38
C LYS A 267 -1.06 -12.00 0.57
N VAL A 268 -1.15 -11.23 -0.51
CA VAL A 268 -1.97 -10.02 -0.55
C VAL A 268 -3.45 -10.42 -0.39
N THR A 269 -4.10 -9.87 0.63
CA THR A 269 -5.48 -10.13 1.02
C THR A 269 -6.22 -8.81 1.15
N THR A 270 -7.48 -8.80 0.71
CA THR A 270 -8.35 -7.62 0.83
C THR A 270 -9.41 -7.85 1.88
N PHE A 271 -9.46 -6.99 2.89
CA PHE A 271 -10.48 -6.99 3.94
C PHE A 271 -11.57 -5.98 3.60
N ASN A 272 -12.83 -6.37 3.78
CA ASN A 272 -13.96 -5.48 3.57
C ASN A 272 -14.52 -5.00 4.91
N LEU A 273 -14.22 -3.76 5.26
CA LEU A 273 -14.61 -3.16 6.54
C LEU A 273 -15.98 -2.50 6.47
N PRO A 274 -16.90 -2.80 7.41
CA PRO A 274 -18.19 -2.14 7.46
C PRO A 274 -18.04 -0.67 7.87
N LEU A 275 -18.61 0.24 7.08
CA LEU A 275 -18.64 1.67 7.39
C LEU A 275 -20.08 2.20 7.37
N CYS A 276 -20.36 3.20 8.21
CA CYS A 276 -21.58 4.00 8.08
C CYS A 276 -21.54 4.86 6.81
N ALA A 277 -22.70 5.40 6.41
CA ALA A 277 -22.81 6.22 5.20
C ALA A 277 -21.84 7.40 5.17
N ASP A 278 -21.68 8.10 6.30
CA ASP A 278 -20.82 9.28 6.40
C ASP A 278 -19.33 8.92 6.32
N CYS A 279 -18.88 7.90 7.06
CA CYS A 279 -17.49 7.44 6.98
C CYS A 279 -17.17 6.87 5.60
N HIS A 280 -18.10 6.15 4.97
CA HIS A 280 -17.91 5.66 3.61
C HIS A 280 -17.80 6.82 2.60
N LYS A 281 -18.66 7.84 2.71
CA LYS A 281 -18.58 9.04 1.87
C LYS A 281 -17.23 9.74 2.06
N ARG A 282 -16.76 9.91 3.30
CA ARG A 282 -15.45 10.50 3.63
C ARG A 282 -14.29 9.70 3.05
N ALA A 283 -14.29 8.38 3.21
CA ALA A 283 -13.27 7.50 2.65
C ALA A 283 -13.20 7.55 1.10
N ALA A 284 -14.28 7.94 0.44
CA ALA A 284 -14.36 8.13 -1.01
C ALA A 284 -14.01 9.56 -1.47
N VAL A 285 -13.79 10.51 -0.55
CA VAL A 285 -13.43 11.90 -0.92
C VAL A 285 -12.02 11.94 -1.51
N ARG A 286 -11.97 12.25 -2.80
CA ARG A 286 -10.75 12.57 -3.55
C ARG A 286 -10.15 13.90 -3.08
N SER A 287 -8.83 14.00 -3.09
CA SER A 287 -8.14 15.27 -2.86
C SER A 287 -8.49 16.28 -3.97
N GLU A 288 -8.35 17.57 -3.67
CA GLU A 288 -8.52 18.63 -4.66
C GLU A 288 -7.50 18.49 -5.79
N ALA A 289 -6.26 18.11 -5.47
CA ALA A 289 -5.24 17.78 -6.45
C ALA A 289 -5.68 16.67 -7.42
N GLU A 290 -6.25 15.56 -6.93
CA GLU A 290 -6.77 14.49 -7.79
C GLU A 290 -7.95 14.98 -8.66
N ARG A 291 -8.86 15.77 -8.09
CA ARG A 291 -9.98 16.35 -8.86
C ARG A 291 -9.49 17.26 -9.97
N ASN A 292 -8.54 18.14 -9.67
CA ASN A 292 -7.94 19.06 -10.62
C ASN A 292 -7.19 18.31 -11.72
N ALA A 293 -6.40 17.29 -11.37
CA ALA A 293 -5.69 16.45 -12.34
C ALA A 293 -6.64 15.69 -13.28
N ARG A 294 -7.76 15.16 -12.77
CA ARG A 294 -8.80 14.52 -13.60
C ARG A 294 -9.46 15.54 -14.53
N LEU A 295 -9.79 16.73 -14.03
CA LEU A 295 -10.36 17.80 -14.85
C LEU A 295 -9.38 18.23 -15.95
N GLN A 296 -8.11 18.46 -15.61
CA GLN A 296 -7.06 18.74 -16.59
C GLN A 296 -6.93 17.63 -17.64
N THR A 297 -7.02 16.36 -17.22
CA THR A 297 -6.99 15.22 -18.14
C THR A 297 -8.13 15.27 -19.17
N HIS A 298 -9.35 15.57 -18.72
CA HIS A 298 -10.48 15.73 -19.64
C HIS A 298 -10.31 16.94 -20.56
N LEU A 299 -9.80 18.06 -20.06
CA LEU A 299 -9.53 19.25 -20.87
C LEU A 299 -8.45 19.00 -21.93
N ILE A 300 -7.33 18.38 -21.57
CA ILE A 300 -6.25 18.03 -22.50
C ILE A 300 -6.78 17.09 -23.57
N SER A 301 -7.56 16.08 -23.18
CA SER A 301 -8.13 15.12 -24.14
C SER A 301 -9.17 15.77 -25.05
N ALA A 302 -9.99 16.69 -24.54
CA ALA A 302 -10.92 17.47 -25.36
C ALA A 302 -10.17 18.36 -26.38
N LEU A 303 -9.03 18.94 -25.98
CA LEU A 303 -8.18 19.72 -26.87
C LEU A 303 -7.56 18.85 -27.98
N ILE A 304 -7.04 17.66 -27.63
CA ILE A 304 -6.52 16.69 -28.62
C ILE A 304 -7.60 16.28 -29.62
N ALA A 305 -8.82 16.03 -29.14
CA ALA A 305 -9.96 15.71 -29.99
C ALA A 305 -10.31 16.85 -30.95
N LEU A 306 -10.34 18.09 -30.46
CA LEU A 306 -10.60 19.27 -31.28
C LEU A 306 -9.51 19.46 -32.35
N VAL A 307 -8.23 19.34 -31.98
CA VAL A 307 -7.11 19.45 -32.93
C VAL A 307 -7.19 18.36 -34.00
N SER A 308 -7.53 17.13 -33.59
CA SER A 308 -7.70 16.00 -34.50
C SER A 308 -8.88 16.21 -35.47
N MET A 309 -9.98 16.79 -35.00
CA MET A 309 -11.12 17.17 -35.84
C MET A 309 -10.75 18.27 -36.85
N VAL A 310 -10.05 19.32 -36.41
CA VAL A 310 -9.58 20.39 -37.30
C VAL A 310 -8.60 19.85 -38.34
N ALA A 311 -7.68 18.97 -37.94
CA ALA A 311 -6.75 18.31 -38.85
C ALA A 311 -7.47 17.45 -39.90
N ALA A 312 -8.48 16.68 -39.49
CA ALA A 312 -9.31 15.89 -40.42
C ALA A 312 -10.01 16.78 -41.46
N LEU A 313 -10.61 17.89 -41.03
CA LEU A 313 -11.24 18.86 -41.93
C LEU A 313 -10.23 19.51 -42.88
N ALA A 314 -9.03 19.87 -42.39
CA ALA A 314 -7.95 20.46 -43.18
C ALA A 314 -7.42 19.51 -44.26
N LEU A 315 -7.46 18.19 -44.00
CA LEU A 315 -7.14 17.14 -44.97
C LEU A 315 -8.27 16.89 -46.00
N GLY A 316 -9.36 17.65 -45.92
CA GLY A 316 -10.49 17.57 -46.85
C GLY A 316 -11.48 16.45 -46.51
N LEU A 317 -11.37 15.81 -45.34
CA LEU A 317 -12.38 14.86 -44.88
C LEU A 317 -13.64 15.64 -44.51
N LYS A 318 -14.75 15.33 -45.18
CA LYS A 318 -16.04 15.98 -44.94
C LYS A 318 -17.05 14.96 -44.41
N PRO A 319 -16.93 14.57 -43.14
CA PRO A 319 -17.73 13.47 -42.58
C PRO A 319 -19.24 13.72 -42.62
N LEU A 320 -19.70 14.98 -42.74
CA LEU A 320 -21.13 15.26 -42.85
C LEU A 320 -21.69 14.99 -44.27
N GLU A 321 -20.85 15.06 -45.32
CA GLU A 321 -21.27 14.83 -46.71
C GLU A 321 -21.21 13.33 -47.08
N GLU A 322 -20.42 12.53 -46.37
CA GLU A 322 -20.11 11.12 -46.69
C GLU A 322 -21.15 10.10 -46.16
N GLY A 323 -22.25 10.56 -45.56
CA GLY A 323 -23.32 9.69 -45.04
C GLY A 323 -22.80 8.72 -43.96
N PRO A 324 -23.07 7.40 -44.04
CA PRO A 324 -22.71 6.45 -42.99
C PRO A 324 -21.19 6.29 -42.80
N LEU A 325 -20.38 6.46 -43.86
CA LEU A 325 -18.92 6.41 -43.76
C LEU A 325 -18.40 7.58 -42.91
N GLY A 326 -18.99 8.76 -43.08
CA GLY A 326 -18.64 9.94 -42.32
C GLY A 326 -18.97 9.82 -40.83
N ILE A 327 -20.06 9.14 -40.47
CA ILE A 327 -20.37 8.78 -39.07
C ILE A 327 -19.25 7.89 -38.50
N LEU A 328 -18.81 6.87 -39.24
CA LEU A 328 -17.71 6.00 -38.81
C LEU A 328 -16.42 6.79 -38.59
N ILE A 329 -16.08 7.73 -39.48
CA ILE A 329 -14.93 8.62 -39.33
C ILE A 329 -15.03 9.46 -38.05
N LEU A 330 -16.21 10.02 -37.75
CA LEU A 330 -16.43 10.78 -36.51
C LEU A 330 -16.27 9.92 -35.26
N VAL A 331 -16.75 8.68 -35.28
CA VAL A 331 -16.57 7.73 -34.16
C VAL A 331 -15.08 7.43 -33.95
N ILE A 332 -14.34 7.17 -35.03
CA ILE A 332 -12.89 6.92 -34.97
C ILE A 332 -12.16 8.15 -34.40
N LEU A 333 -12.49 9.35 -34.88
CA LEU A 333 -11.90 10.59 -34.37
C LEU A 333 -12.24 10.84 -32.90
N ALA A 334 -13.45 10.52 -32.45
CA ALA A 334 -13.84 10.65 -31.04
C ALA A 334 -13.08 9.65 -30.15
N VAL A 335 -12.96 8.40 -30.59
CA VAL A 335 -12.23 7.36 -29.84
C VAL A 335 -10.73 7.68 -29.75
N LEU A 336 -10.10 8.01 -30.88
CA LEU A 336 -8.66 8.31 -30.94
C LEU A 336 -8.33 9.68 -30.34
N GLY A 337 -9.19 10.67 -30.54
CA GLY A 337 -8.96 12.05 -30.12
C GLY A 337 -9.29 12.30 -28.65
N TYR A 338 -10.29 11.62 -28.09
CA TYR A 338 -10.73 11.85 -26.71
C TYR A 338 -10.57 10.61 -25.82
N THR A 339 -11.24 9.51 -26.16
CA THR A 339 -11.36 8.35 -25.25
C THR A 339 -10.01 7.73 -24.91
N LEU A 340 -9.16 7.52 -25.92
CA LEU A 340 -7.85 6.90 -25.72
C LEU A 340 -6.90 7.77 -24.88
N PRO A 341 -6.74 9.09 -25.18
CA PRO A 341 -5.99 9.99 -24.31
C PRO A 341 -6.52 10.05 -22.87
N VAL A 342 -7.84 10.13 -22.67
CA VAL A 342 -8.44 10.14 -21.32
C VAL A 342 -8.04 8.88 -20.54
N ILE A 343 -8.19 7.69 -21.15
CA ILE A 343 -7.85 6.42 -20.49
C ILE A 343 -6.37 6.38 -20.10
N VAL A 344 -5.48 6.75 -21.02
CA VAL A 344 -4.03 6.75 -20.79
C VAL A 344 -3.65 7.72 -19.67
N LEU A 345 -4.18 8.94 -19.69
CA LEU A 345 -3.87 9.97 -18.70
C LEU A 345 -4.49 9.66 -17.33
N LEU A 346 -5.73 9.16 -17.28
CA LEU A 346 -6.37 8.75 -16.02
C LEU A 346 -5.67 7.55 -15.37
N ASN A 347 -5.17 6.59 -16.15
CA ASN A 347 -4.38 5.48 -15.62
C ASN A 347 -3.06 5.96 -15.00
N ARG A 348 -2.50 7.08 -15.47
CA ARG A 348 -1.28 7.70 -14.92
C ARG A 348 -1.55 8.50 -13.64
N ILE A 349 -2.81 8.86 -13.35
CA ILE A 349 -3.25 9.57 -12.13
C ILE A 349 -3.34 8.62 -10.90
N GLY A 350 -2.98 7.34 -11.04
CA GLY A 350 -2.93 6.38 -9.94
C GLY A 350 -2.22 6.81 -8.63
N PRO A 351 -1.16 7.65 -8.62
CA PRO A 351 -0.42 7.97 -7.40
C PRO A 351 -0.86 9.24 -6.67
N TYR A 352 -1.99 9.87 -7.03
CA TYR A 352 -2.39 11.09 -6.32
C TYR A 352 -2.77 10.78 -4.86
N PRO A 353 -2.30 11.60 -3.90
CA PRO A 353 -2.63 11.40 -2.51
C PRO A 353 -4.14 11.61 -2.31
N VAL A 354 -4.74 10.71 -1.53
CA VAL A 354 -6.12 10.88 -1.05
C VAL A 354 -6.21 12.07 -0.09
N SER A 355 -7.42 12.64 0.05
CA SER A 355 -7.64 13.73 1.02
C SER A 355 -7.25 13.28 2.44
N GLN A 356 -6.75 14.19 3.28
CA GLN A 356 -6.34 13.85 4.65
C GLN A 356 -7.48 13.19 5.45
N ASP A 357 -8.72 13.65 5.26
CA ASP A 357 -9.91 13.05 5.85
C ASP A 357 -10.16 11.61 5.36
N ALA A 358 -10.03 11.37 4.05
CA ALA A 358 -10.13 10.03 3.50
C ALA A 358 -9.00 9.13 4.00
N THR A 359 -7.77 9.62 4.09
CA THR A 359 -6.63 8.89 4.67
C THR A 359 -6.89 8.52 6.12
N TYR A 360 -7.45 9.45 6.89
CA TYR A 360 -7.80 9.21 8.28
C TYR A 360 -8.78 8.05 8.43
N VAL A 361 -9.87 8.06 7.66
CA VAL A 361 -10.86 6.96 7.66
C VAL A 361 -10.28 5.68 7.07
N ARG A 362 -9.49 5.73 6.00
CA ARG A 362 -8.88 4.55 5.37
C ARG A 362 -7.88 3.86 6.27
N SER A 363 -7.17 4.62 7.10
CA SER A 363 -6.22 4.12 8.08
C SER A 363 -6.89 3.55 9.36
N THR A 364 -8.22 3.37 9.38
CA THR A 364 -8.95 2.79 10.52
C THR A 364 -8.40 1.43 10.94
N LEU A 365 -8.05 0.59 9.97
CA LEU A 365 -7.37 -0.68 10.18
C LEU A 365 -5.97 -0.60 9.58
N LEU A 366 -4.98 -1.07 10.34
CA LEU A 366 -3.68 -1.46 9.81
C LEU A 366 -3.42 -2.92 10.18
N VAL A 367 -2.79 -3.65 9.26
CA VAL A 367 -2.33 -5.01 9.50
C VAL A 367 -0.82 -4.99 9.23
N PRO A 368 0.01 -4.83 10.27
CA PRO A 368 1.45 -4.68 10.09
C PRO A 368 2.09 -5.96 9.53
N SER A 369 3.10 -5.78 8.69
CA SER A 369 3.86 -6.87 8.07
C SER A 369 4.97 -7.43 8.95
N GLU A 370 5.24 -6.83 10.11
CA GLU A 370 6.40 -7.15 10.95
C GLU A 370 6.22 -8.40 11.83
N VAL A 371 4.99 -8.89 11.98
CA VAL A 371 4.77 -10.06 12.84
C VAL A 371 5.34 -11.30 12.14
N GLN A 372 6.39 -11.86 12.73
CA GLN A 372 7.02 -13.10 12.30
C GLN A 372 6.20 -14.28 12.84
N GLY A 373 5.84 -15.23 11.96
CA GLY A 373 5.13 -16.46 12.34
C GLY A 373 3.70 -16.56 11.77
N LEU A 374 2.90 -17.43 12.40
CA LEU A 374 1.50 -17.69 12.04
C LEU A 374 0.51 -16.68 12.67
N GLU A 375 1.04 -15.66 13.35
CA GLU A 375 0.26 -14.65 14.04
C GLU A 375 0.01 -13.44 13.14
N THR A 376 -1.24 -12.98 13.13
CA THR A 376 -1.63 -11.77 12.39
C THR A 376 -2.09 -10.71 13.38
N ALA A 377 -1.40 -9.56 13.41
CA ALA A 377 -1.85 -8.42 14.19
C ALA A 377 -2.83 -7.55 13.38
N PHE A 378 -3.92 -7.15 14.02
CA PHE A 378 -4.90 -6.18 13.52
C PHE A 378 -4.89 -4.96 14.44
N GLU A 379 -4.53 -3.79 13.91
CA GLU A 379 -4.44 -2.55 14.66
C GLU A 379 -5.55 -1.58 14.28
N TRP A 380 -6.48 -1.40 15.20
CA TRP A 380 -7.67 -0.58 15.02
C TRP A 380 -7.49 0.80 15.64
N ARG A 381 -7.96 1.85 14.97
CA ARG A 381 -8.08 3.19 15.60
C ARG A 381 -9.20 3.23 16.64
N ASN A 382 -10.31 2.55 16.36
CA ASN A 382 -11.49 2.57 17.21
C ASN A 382 -11.42 1.47 18.29
N LYS A 383 -11.33 1.89 19.55
CA LYS A 383 -11.30 0.99 20.72
C LYS A 383 -12.51 0.07 20.79
N MET A 384 -13.71 0.63 20.67
CA MET A 384 -14.97 -0.13 20.75
C MET A 384 -15.04 -1.18 19.65
N TYR A 385 -14.58 -0.86 18.43
CA TYR A 385 -14.55 -1.84 17.35
C TYR A 385 -13.50 -2.93 17.59
N ALA A 386 -12.31 -2.59 18.11
CA ALA A 386 -11.31 -3.57 18.51
C ALA A 386 -11.84 -4.56 19.55
N GLU A 387 -12.60 -4.09 20.54
CA GLU A 387 -13.24 -4.94 21.55
C GLU A 387 -14.27 -5.90 20.94
N ARG A 388 -15.10 -5.41 20.01
CA ARG A 388 -16.05 -6.26 19.29
C ARG A 388 -15.35 -7.26 18.37
N PHE A 389 -14.27 -6.85 17.72
CA PHE A 389 -13.44 -7.72 16.88
C PHE A 389 -12.76 -8.82 17.72
N HIS A 390 -12.22 -8.47 18.89
CA HIS A 390 -11.67 -9.43 19.86
C HIS A 390 -12.75 -10.45 20.30
N GLN A 391 -13.94 -9.99 20.68
CA GLN A 391 -15.07 -10.87 21.04
C GLN A 391 -15.47 -11.81 19.90
N ALA A 392 -15.55 -11.31 18.67
CA ALA A 392 -15.94 -12.09 17.50
C ALA A 392 -14.90 -13.15 17.11
N ASN A 393 -13.65 -12.99 17.53
CA ASN A 393 -12.53 -13.88 17.21
C ASN A 393 -11.91 -14.51 18.47
N HIS A 394 -12.64 -14.59 19.58
CA HIS A 394 -12.09 -15.00 20.87
C HIS A 394 -11.42 -16.39 20.85
N GLU A 395 -11.88 -17.30 19.99
CA GLU A 395 -11.30 -18.65 19.83
C GLU A 395 -9.91 -18.63 19.18
N THR A 396 -9.63 -17.66 18.32
CA THR A 396 -8.36 -17.53 17.59
C THR A 396 -7.48 -16.41 18.12
N THR A 397 -7.95 -15.64 19.10
CA THR A 397 -7.22 -14.47 19.60
C THR A 397 -6.15 -14.88 20.61
N ILE A 398 -4.94 -14.37 20.40
CA ILE A 398 -3.80 -14.55 21.31
C ILE A 398 -3.69 -13.31 22.20
N GLY A 399 -4.01 -13.49 23.48
CA GLY A 399 -3.82 -12.47 24.51
C GLY A 399 -4.91 -11.40 24.58
N GLN A 400 -4.57 -10.28 25.22
CA GLN A 400 -5.46 -9.15 25.44
C GLN A 400 -5.26 -8.04 24.41
N ILE A 401 -6.20 -7.11 24.35
CA ILE A 401 -6.10 -5.93 23.47
C ILE A 401 -4.98 -5.01 24.00
N ILE A 402 -3.98 -4.73 23.16
CA ILE A 402 -2.83 -3.90 23.53
C ILE A 402 -2.99 -2.51 22.91
N LYS A 403 -2.80 -1.46 23.73
CA LYS A 403 -2.74 -0.08 23.23
C LYS A 403 -1.35 0.21 22.68
N VAL A 404 -1.26 0.51 21.38
CA VAL A 404 -0.01 0.79 20.66
C VAL A 404 -0.02 2.25 20.22
N LYS A 405 1.14 2.92 20.21
CA LYS A 405 1.27 4.27 19.66
C LYS A 405 1.12 4.22 18.14
N ASP A 406 0.37 5.16 17.58
CA ASP A 406 0.18 5.25 16.12
C ASP A 406 1.54 5.51 15.44
N ARG A 407 1.86 4.72 14.42
CA ARG A 407 3.07 4.89 13.62
C ARG A 407 2.85 6.08 12.70
N THR A 408 3.81 6.98 12.62
CA THR A 408 3.72 8.10 11.67
C THR A 408 3.64 7.57 10.24
N GLN A 409 2.84 8.21 9.37
CA GLN A 409 2.61 7.74 7.98
C GLN A 409 3.92 7.48 7.19
N ALA A 410 5.01 8.17 7.54
CA ALA A 410 6.34 7.95 6.98
C ALA A 410 6.87 6.51 7.19
N GLU A 411 6.56 5.88 8.32
CA GLU A 411 6.95 4.48 8.61
C GLU A 411 6.02 3.48 7.91
N THR A 412 4.74 3.83 7.73
CA THR A 412 3.73 2.94 7.12
C THR A 412 3.84 2.87 5.59
N LEU A 413 4.27 3.95 4.93
CA LEU A 413 4.53 3.94 3.48
C LEU A 413 5.78 3.13 3.12
N GLN A 414 6.75 3.04 4.03
CA GLN A 414 7.97 2.25 3.85
C GLN A 414 7.73 0.73 3.98
N SER A 415 6.65 0.29 4.63
CA SER A 415 6.31 -1.15 4.78
C SER A 415 5.45 -1.73 3.66
N HIS A 416 4.94 -0.89 2.75
CA HIS A 416 4.07 -1.29 1.63
C HIS A 416 4.69 -1.05 0.24
N SER A 417 5.94 -0.57 0.17
CA SER A 417 6.73 -0.34 -1.05
C SER A 417 7.80 -1.41 -1.22
#